data_AF-M8BIK4-F1
#
_entry.id   AF-M8BIK4-F1
#
_cell.length_a   1.000
_cell.length_b   1.000
_cell.length_c   1.000
_cell.angle_alpha   90.00
_cell.angle_beta   90.00
_cell.angle_gamma   90.00
#
_symmetry.space_group_name_H-M   'P 1'
#
loop_
_entity.id
_entity.type
_entity.pdbx_description
1 polymer ?
#
loop_
_entity_poly.entity_id
_entity_poly.type
_entity_poly.pdbx_seq_one_letter_code
_entity_poly.pdbx_strand_id
1 'polypeptide(L)'
;MGRGKIEIKRIENTTSRQVTFCKRRNGLLKKAYELSVLCEAEIALIVFSARGRLYEYASNSTRTTIDRYKKASASASGSAPAIDVNSQQESAKLRHQIQSLQNANRNLMGESVGNLTLKELKSLENRLDKGIGRIRAKKVAEAERLALAAPPPSSGSGAELEVLPTFDARSYYHHQAVNMLQDAAAASSSSRYSQSSQAAAATTALHLGYQIKGAQLN
;
A
#
# COMPACT_ATOMS: atom_id res chain seq x y z
N MET A 1 -5.11 65.23 8.19
CA MET A 1 -4.00 64.67 9.00
C MET A 1 -3.07 63.87 8.09
N GLY A 2 -1.93 64.42 7.69
CA GLY A 2 -0.97 63.76 6.81
C GLY A 2 -0.24 62.59 7.49
N ARG A 3 0.22 61.62 6.70
CA ARG A 3 0.93 60.43 7.19
C ARG A 3 2.42 60.77 7.36
N GLY A 4 2.97 60.67 8.57
CA GLY A 4 4.39 60.92 8.83
C GLY A 4 5.31 59.90 8.18
N LYS A 5 6.57 60.29 7.93
CA LYS A 5 7.65 59.40 7.46
C LYS A 5 7.92 58.33 8.53
N ILE A 6 8.12 57.09 8.09
CA ILE A 6 8.49 55.96 8.97
C ILE A 6 9.76 55.30 8.45
N GLU A 7 10.58 54.74 9.34
CA GLU A 7 11.76 53.95 8.99
C GLU A 7 11.37 52.58 8.42
N ILE A 8 12.20 52.04 7.51
CA ILE A 8 12.02 50.69 6.96
C ILE A 8 12.66 49.67 7.91
N LYS A 9 11.92 49.35 8.98
CA LYS A 9 12.25 48.28 9.94
C LYS A 9 10.97 47.54 10.36
N ARG A 10 11.11 46.42 11.06
CA ARG A 10 9.96 45.69 11.62
C ARG A 10 9.18 46.63 12.55
N ILE A 11 7.86 46.68 12.37
CA ILE A 11 6.97 47.44 13.27
C ILE A 11 6.75 46.57 14.51
N GLU A 12 7.18 47.02 15.68
CA GLU A 12 7.08 46.24 16.92
C GLU A 12 5.64 46.11 17.43
N ASN A 13 4.89 47.22 17.43
CA ASN A 13 3.50 47.23 17.84
C ASN A 13 2.63 46.35 16.91
N THR A 14 2.03 45.30 17.47
CA THR A 14 1.26 44.30 16.71
C THR A 14 0.05 44.88 15.99
N THR A 15 -0.70 45.78 16.62
CA THR A 15 -1.88 46.42 16.01
C THR A 15 -1.49 47.32 14.85
N SER A 16 -0.48 48.18 15.04
CA SER A 16 0.07 49.03 13.98
C SER A 16 0.65 48.22 12.84
N ARG A 17 1.31 47.10 13.14
CA ARG A 17 1.84 46.16 12.15
C ARG A 17 0.72 45.52 11.33
N GLN A 18 -0.36 45.07 11.97
CA GLN A 18 -1.51 44.47 11.29
C GLN A 18 -2.22 45.47 10.36
N VAL A 19 -2.51 46.68 10.87
CA VAL A 19 -3.15 47.74 10.06
C VAL A 19 -2.25 48.13 8.88
N THR A 20 -0.94 48.25 9.13
CA THR A 20 0.04 48.58 8.08
C THR A 20 0.15 47.48 7.05
N PHE A 21 0.17 46.21 7.46
CA PHE A 21 0.18 45.06 6.56
C PHE A 21 -1.06 45.08 5.66
N CYS A 22 -2.26 45.23 6.23
CA CYS A 22 -3.49 45.30 5.43
C CYS A 22 -3.46 46.44 4.40
N LYS A 23 -3.04 47.64 4.82
CA LYS A 23 -2.96 48.82 3.92
C LYS A 23 -1.88 48.66 2.84
N ARG A 24 -0.66 48.25 3.21
CA ARG A 24 0.47 48.12 2.28
C ARG A 24 0.27 46.96 1.32
N ARG A 25 -0.21 45.80 1.79
CA ARG A 25 -0.56 44.65 0.95
C ARG A 25 -1.58 45.07 -0.11
N ASN A 26 -2.66 45.73 0.28
CA ASN A 26 -3.67 46.21 -0.67
C ASN A 26 -3.12 47.26 -1.65
N GLY A 27 -2.28 48.18 -1.17
CA GLY A 27 -1.61 49.15 -2.04
C GLY A 27 -0.68 48.50 -3.06
N LEU A 28 0.08 47.49 -2.64
CA LEU A 28 0.97 46.72 -3.51
C LEU A 28 0.19 45.91 -4.55
N LEU A 29 -0.90 45.24 -4.14
CA LEU A 29 -1.81 44.53 -5.04
C LEU A 29 -2.39 45.46 -6.11
N LYS A 30 -2.83 46.67 -5.72
CA LYS A 30 -3.31 47.67 -6.67
C LYS A 30 -2.24 48.11 -7.66
N LYS A 31 -1.01 48.32 -7.20
CA LYS A 31 0.11 48.69 -8.08
C LYS A 31 0.49 47.57 -9.04
N ALA A 32 0.49 46.32 -8.58
CA ALA A 32 0.70 45.15 -9.44
C ALA A 32 -0.40 45.05 -10.51
N TYR A 33 -1.66 45.27 -10.13
CA TYR A 33 -2.78 45.32 -11.07
C TYR A 33 -2.63 46.43 -12.12
N GLU A 34 -2.40 47.66 -11.68
CA GLU A 34 -2.19 48.82 -12.57
C GLU A 34 -1.07 48.53 -13.58
N LEU A 35 0.06 48.02 -13.13
CA LEU A 35 1.19 47.70 -14.01
C LEU A 35 0.85 46.58 -15.01
N SER A 36 0.16 45.54 -14.57
CA SER A 36 -0.23 44.44 -15.47
C SER A 36 -1.16 44.89 -16.59
N VAL A 37 -2.07 45.83 -16.30
CA VAL A 37 -3.01 46.38 -17.29
C VAL A 37 -2.35 47.42 -18.18
N LEU A 38 -1.60 48.37 -17.62
CA LEU A 38 -1.02 49.49 -18.37
C LEU A 38 0.09 49.07 -19.33
N CYS A 39 0.82 48.00 -19.00
CA CYS A 39 1.99 47.56 -19.76
C CYS A 39 1.85 46.15 -20.31
N GLU A 40 0.66 45.54 -20.23
CA GLU A 40 0.41 44.14 -20.61
C GLU A 40 1.40 43.15 -19.98
N ALA A 41 1.89 43.49 -18.77
CA ALA A 41 2.90 42.71 -18.09
C ALA A 41 2.26 41.55 -17.33
N GLU A 42 2.79 40.33 -17.50
CA GLU A 42 2.39 39.20 -16.65
C GLU A 42 3.03 39.31 -15.26
N ILE A 43 2.20 39.39 -14.22
CA ILE A 43 2.64 39.60 -12.85
C ILE A 43 1.96 38.58 -11.93
N ALA A 44 2.75 37.96 -11.07
CA ALA A 44 2.27 37.19 -9.92
C ALA A 44 2.91 37.71 -8.64
N LEU A 45 2.10 37.92 -7.59
CA LEU A 45 2.51 38.40 -6.28
C LEU A 45 1.99 37.42 -5.23
N ILE A 46 2.89 36.93 -4.37
CA ILE A 46 2.59 35.99 -3.29
C ILE A 46 3.06 36.61 -1.97
N VAL A 47 2.16 36.71 -0.99
CA VAL A 47 2.43 37.30 0.32
C VAL A 47 1.94 36.37 1.42
N PHE A 48 2.87 35.91 2.26
CA PHE A 48 2.54 35.20 3.49
C PHE A 48 2.57 36.16 4.67
N SER A 49 1.50 36.19 5.46
CA SER A 49 1.53 36.88 6.75
C SER A 49 2.37 36.10 7.77
N ALA A 50 2.80 36.77 8.85
CA ALA A 50 3.48 36.11 9.97
C ALA A 50 2.67 34.98 10.64
N ARG A 51 1.35 34.92 10.39
CA ARG A 51 0.46 33.83 10.85
C ARG A 51 0.28 32.72 9.82
N GLY A 52 1.05 32.72 8.73
CA GLY A 52 0.97 31.73 7.65
C GLY A 52 -0.20 31.93 6.66
N ARG A 53 -1.04 32.96 6.83
CA ARG A 53 -2.12 33.23 5.86
C ARG A 53 -1.54 33.68 4.52
N LEU A 54 -1.99 33.03 3.45
CA LEU A 54 -1.66 33.34 2.07
C LEU A 54 -2.55 34.48 1.53
N TYR A 55 -1.93 35.43 0.84
CA TYR A 55 -2.57 36.43 0.02
C TYR A 55 -1.85 36.47 -1.32
N GLU A 56 -2.58 36.33 -2.41
CA GLU A 56 -1.99 36.29 -3.75
C GLU A 56 -2.76 37.16 -4.74
N TYR A 57 -2.06 37.55 -5.81
CA TYR A 57 -2.60 38.15 -7.01
C TYR A 57 -1.83 37.62 -8.20
N ALA A 58 -2.53 37.32 -9.28
CA ALA A 58 -1.94 37.03 -10.57
C ALA A 58 -2.78 37.69 -11.65
N SER A 59 -2.14 38.23 -12.68
CA SER A 59 -2.85 38.74 -13.86
C SER A 59 -3.54 37.63 -14.66
N ASN A 60 -3.08 36.39 -14.52
CA ASN A 60 -3.73 35.19 -15.05
C ASN A 60 -3.85 34.09 -13.99
N SER A 61 -2.90 33.16 -13.91
CA SER A 61 -2.84 32.14 -12.85
C SER A 61 -1.47 32.14 -12.19
N THR A 62 -1.45 32.15 -10.85
CA THR A 62 -0.20 32.06 -10.07
C THR A 62 0.64 30.86 -10.52
N ARG A 63 0.00 29.71 -10.76
CA ARG A 63 0.68 28.48 -11.18
C ARG A 63 1.32 28.64 -12.56
N THR A 64 0.60 29.19 -13.54
CA THR A 64 1.13 29.36 -14.89
C THR A 64 2.32 30.31 -14.92
N THR A 65 2.26 31.39 -14.13
CA THR A 65 3.35 32.36 -14.05
C THR A 65 4.58 31.76 -13.35
N ILE A 66 4.40 30.98 -12.27
CA ILE A 66 5.49 30.21 -11.64
C ILE A 66 6.12 29.22 -12.62
N ASP A 67 5.31 28.47 -13.35
CA ASP A 67 5.80 27.48 -14.31
C ASP A 67 6.60 28.15 -15.44
N ARG A 68 6.16 29.32 -15.92
CA ARG A 68 6.91 30.13 -16.89
C ARG A 68 8.22 30.64 -16.29
N TYR A 69 8.21 31.15 -15.07
CA TYR A 69 9.41 31.58 -14.36
C TYR A 69 10.43 30.43 -14.26
N LYS A 70 10.00 29.24 -13.80
CA LYS A 70 10.87 28.06 -13.70
C LYS A 70 11.54 27.72 -15.04
N LYS A 71 10.78 27.75 -16.15
CA LYS A 71 11.30 27.50 -17.50
C LYS A 71 12.32 28.57 -17.92
N ALA A 72 11.99 29.85 -17.74
CA ALA A 72 12.87 30.96 -18.11
C ALA A 72 14.17 31.00 -17.28
N SER A 73 14.07 30.74 -15.97
CA SER A 73 15.24 30.68 -15.07
C SER A 73 16.16 29.49 -15.39
N ALA A 74 15.60 28.36 -15.83
CA ALA A 74 16.39 27.21 -16.28
C ALA A 74 17.13 27.48 -17.61
N SER A 75 16.62 28.37 -18.46
CA SER A 75 17.29 28.77 -19.71
C SER A 75 18.33 29.87 -19.51
N ALA A 76 18.15 30.75 -18.50
CA ALA A 76 19.06 31.85 -18.21
C ALA A 76 20.28 31.45 -17.37
N SER A 77 20.21 30.31 -16.69
CA SER A 77 21.28 29.77 -15.87
C SER A 77 21.58 28.37 -16.38
N GLY A 78 22.76 28.15 -16.98
CA GLY A 78 23.29 26.79 -17.21
C GLY A 78 23.46 25.96 -15.93
N SER A 79 23.05 26.50 -14.78
CA SER A 79 22.83 25.82 -13.52
C SER A 79 21.33 25.79 -13.24
N ALA A 80 20.73 24.61 -13.47
CA ALA A 80 19.38 24.30 -13.02
C ALA A 80 19.25 24.56 -11.50
N PRO A 81 18.05 24.92 -10.99
CA PRO A 81 17.85 24.98 -9.56
C PRO A 81 18.02 23.57 -9.00
N ALA A 82 19.13 23.34 -8.29
CA ALA A 82 19.55 22.03 -7.78
C ALA A 82 18.46 21.26 -7.01
N ILE A 83 17.43 21.98 -6.55
CA ILE A 83 16.29 21.46 -5.80
C ILE A 83 15.32 20.67 -6.70
N ASP A 84 14.98 21.16 -7.90
CA ASP A 84 13.99 20.51 -8.78
C ASP A 84 14.61 19.26 -9.47
N VAL A 85 15.90 19.33 -9.83
CA VAL A 85 16.64 18.18 -10.37
C VAL A 85 16.81 17.08 -9.32
N ASN A 86 17.11 17.44 -8.07
CA ASN A 86 17.20 16.47 -6.98
C ASN A 86 15.85 15.81 -6.71
N SER A 87 14.76 16.57 -6.63
CA SER A 87 13.40 16.02 -6.43
C SER A 87 12.93 15.16 -7.61
N GLN A 88 13.28 15.52 -8.85
CA GLN A 88 12.99 14.67 -10.01
C GLN A 88 13.82 13.38 -10.02
N GLN A 89 15.10 13.46 -9.65
CA GLN A 89 15.97 12.29 -9.56
C GLN A 89 15.55 11.35 -8.43
N GLU A 90 15.23 11.87 -7.25
CA GLU A 90 14.71 11.09 -6.13
C GLU A 90 13.39 10.41 -6.48
N SER A 91 12.47 11.15 -7.10
CA SER A 91 11.19 10.56 -7.54
C SER A 91 11.37 9.51 -8.64
N ALA A 92 12.36 9.65 -9.53
CA ALA A 92 12.71 8.61 -10.50
C ALA A 92 13.30 7.36 -9.82
N LYS A 93 14.21 7.52 -8.86
CA LYS A 93 14.77 6.40 -8.07
C LYS A 93 13.69 5.64 -7.32
N LEU A 94 12.77 6.35 -6.66
CA LEU A 94 11.65 5.75 -5.94
C LEU A 94 10.70 5.02 -6.90
N ARG A 95 10.41 5.58 -8.07
CA ARG A 95 9.60 4.90 -9.09
C ARG A 95 10.25 3.60 -9.58
N HIS A 96 11.56 3.61 -9.84
CA HIS A 96 12.29 2.39 -10.18
C HIS A 96 12.28 1.36 -9.06
N GLN A 97 12.42 1.78 -7.80
CA GLN A 97 12.37 0.88 -6.66
C GLN A 97 10.98 0.24 -6.49
N ILE A 98 9.91 1.01 -6.65
CA ILE A 98 8.53 0.51 -6.64
C ILE A 98 8.33 -0.51 -7.75
N GLN A 99 8.75 -0.20 -8.98
CA GLN A 99 8.62 -1.11 -10.11
C GLN A 99 9.41 -2.40 -9.88
N SER A 100 10.63 -2.31 -9.36
CA SER A 100 11.45 -3.48 -9.05
C SER A 100 10.82 -4.36 -7.96
N LEU A 101 10.24 -3.75 -6.92
CA LEU A 101 9.55 -4.48 -5.86
C LEU A 101 8.28 -5.16 -6.37
N GLN A 102 7.50 -4.46 -7.21
CA GLN A 102 6.30 -5.02 -7.83
C GLN A 102 6.65 -6.20 -8.73
N ASN A 103 7.69 -6.10 -9.56
CA ASN A 103 8.16 -7.20 -10.40
C ASN A 103 8.64 -8.38 -9.55
N ALA A 104 9.41 -8.13 -8.48
CA ALA A 104 9.85 -9.18 -7.58
C ALA A 104 8.68 -9.90 -6.89
N ASN A 105 7.62 -9.16 -6.53
CA ASN A 105 6.42 -9.73 -5.91
C ASN A 105 5.63 -10.59 -6.90
N ARG A 106 5.46 -10.12 -8.15
CA ARG A 106 4.86 -10.92 -9.24
C ARG A 106 5.60 -12.25 -9.46
N ASN A 107 6.93 -12.20 -9.51
CA ASN A 107 7.75 -13.40 -9.68
C ASN A 107 7.56 -14.39 -8.51
N LEU A 108 7.45 -13.90 -7.27
CA LEU A 108 7.17 -14.73 -6.10
C LEU A 108 5.76 -15.36 -6.14
N MET A 109 4.81 -14.68 -6.78
CA MET A 109 3.45 -15.20 -7.02
C MET A 109 3.38 -16.17 -8.21
N GLY A 110 4.50 -16.44 -8.89
CA GLY A 110 4.55 -17.33 -10.05
C GLY A 110 4.17 -16.66 -11.37
N GLU A 111 4.01 -15.34 -11.41
CA GLU A 111 3.76 -14.58 -12.63
C GLU A 111 5.06 -14.20 -13.32
N SER A 112 5.05 -14.11 -14.67
CA SER A 112 6.19 -13.63 -15.48
C SER A 112 7.52 -14.37 -15.29
N VAL A 113 7.49 -15.59 -14.74
CA VAL A 113 8.67 -16.41 -14.41
C VAL A 113 9.46 -16.82 -15.66
N GLY A 114 8.78 -16.95 -16.81
CA GLY A 114 9.41 -17.29 -18.10
C GLY A 114 10.40 -16.24 -18.62
N ASN A 115 10.38 -15.03 -18.07
CA ASN A 115 11.28 -13.94 -18.45
C ASN A 115 12.54 -13.87 -17.58
N LEU A 116 12.69 -14.76 -16.60
CA LEU A 116 13.85 -14.81 -15.71
C LEU A 116 14.97 -15.64 -16.31
N THR A 117 16.20 -15.20 -16.11
CA THR A 117 17.38 -16.02 -16.42
C THR A 117 17.48 -17.21 -15.46
N LEU A 118 18.18 -18.28 -15.86
CA LEU A 118 18.40 -19.45 -15.00
C LEU A 118 19.02 -19.10 -13.63
N LYS A 119 19.90 -18.09 -13.59
CA LYS A 119 20.51 -17.61 -12.33
C LYS A 119 19.48 -16.95 -11.43
N GLU A 120 18.61 -16.11 -11.99
CA GLU A 120 17.54 -15.42 -11.25
C GLU A 120 16.47 -16.41 -10.76
N LEU A 121 16.14 -17.41 -11.58
CA LEU A 121 15.20 -18.46 -11.24
C LEU A 121 15.71 -19.31 -10.06
N LYS A 122 16.97 -19.73 -10.08
CA LYS A 122 17.60 -20.45 -8.96
C LYS A 122 17.69 -19.60 -7.69
N SER A 123 17.87 -18.29 -7.83
CA SER A 123 17.85 -17.36 -6.70
C SER A 123 16.44 -17.24 -6.10
N LEU A 124 15.41 -17.21 -6.95
CA LEU A 124 14.00 -17.18 -6.55
C LEU A 124 13.61 -18.46 -5.81
N GLU A 125 13.99 -19.63 -6.34
CA GLU A 125 13.80 -20.94 -5.71
C GLU A 125 14.43 -20.98 -4.30
N ASN A 126 15.71 -20.63 -4.18
CA ASN A 126 16.39 -20.56 -2.89
C ASN A 126 15.71 -19.60 -1.89
N ARG A 127 15.13 -18.49 -2.37
CA ARG A 127 14.38 -17.56 -1.51
C ARG A 127 13.07 -18.17 -1.03
N LEU A 128 12.36 -18.89 -1.89
CA LEU A 128 11.12 -19.60 -1.54
C LEU A 128 11.39 -20.73 -0.55
N ASP A 129 12.43 -21.55 -0.77
CA ASP A 129 12.81 -22.63 0.14
C ASP A 129 13.14 -22.12 1.54
N LYS A 130 13.93 -21.03 1.63
CA LYS A 130 14.21 -20.35 2.90
C LYS A 130 12.95 -19.75 3.54
N GLY A 131 12.00 -19.26 2.75
CA GLY A 131 10.72 -18.76 3.23
C GLY A 131 9.87 -19.88 3.84
N ILE A 132 9.72 -20.97 3.10
CA ILE A 132 8.98 -22.17 3.53
C ILE A 132 9.63 -22.79 4.76
N GLY A 133 10.96 -22.90 4.79
CA GLY A 133 11.71 -23.40 5.95
C GLY A 133 11.42 -22.59 7.22
N ARG A 134 11.39 -21.25 7.13
CA ARG A 134 11.03 -20.38 8.25
C ARG A 134 9.59 -20.58 8.72
N ILE A 135 8.65 -20.74 7.80
CA ILE A 135 7.24 -21.01 8.14
C ILE A 135 7.11 -22.35 8.86
N ARG A 136 7.76 -23.39 8.36
CA ARG A 136 7.77 -24.72 8.99
C ARG A 136 8.39 -24.68 10.39
N ALA A 137 9.55 -24.06 10.54
CA ALA A 137 10.22 -23.92 11.83
C ALA A 137 9.34 -23.19 12.86
N LYS A 138 8.67 -22.11 12.43
CA LYS A 138 7.73 -21.37 13.30
C LYS A 138 6.55 -22.24 13.72
N LYS A 139 5.95 -23.00 12.79
CA LYS A 139 4.86 -23.93 13.10
C LYS A 139 5.29 -25.02 14.08
N VAL A 140 6.50 -25.56 13.94
CA VAL A 140 7.04 -26.57 14.86
C VAL A 140 7.23 -25.99 16.26
N ALA A 141 7.86 -24.81 16.37
CA ALA A 141 8.05 -24.14 17.66
C ALA A 141 6.72 -23.77 18.34
N GLU A 142 5.71 -23.40 17.55
CA GLU A 142 4.36 -23.12 18.04
C GLU A 142 3.65 -24.39 18.52
N ALA A 143 3.76 -25.49 17.77
CA ALA A 143 3.23 -26.80 18.18
C ALA A 143 3.91 -27.32 19.46
N GLU A 144 5.22 -27.17 19.59
CA GLU A 144 5.98 -27.55 20.79
C GLU A 144 5.59 -26.70 22.01
N ARG A 145 5.35 -25.40 21.82
CA ARG A 145 4.79 -24.53 22.86
C ARG A 145 3.41 -24.96 23.33
N LEU A 146 2.54 -25.34 22.40
CA LEU A 146 1.21 -25.86 22.73
C LEU A 146 1.27 -27.22 23.45
N ALA A 147 2.26 -28.06 23.11
CA ALA A 147 2.49 -29.35 23.78
C ALA A 147 2.98 -29.18 25.23
N LEU A 148 3.85 -28.20 25.52
CA LEU A 148 4.30 -27.91 26.89
C LEU A 148 3.24 -27.22 27.77
N ALA A 149 2.20 -26.64 27.18
CA ALA A 149 1.09 -26.01 27.90
C ALA A 149 -0.03 -27.00 28.28
N ALA A 150 0.08 -28.27 27.91
CA ALA A 150 -0.89 -29.30 28.28
C ALA A 150 -0.72 -29.70 29.77
N PRO A 151 -1.80 -29.78 30.57
CA PRO A 151 -1.71 -30.23 31.95
C PRO A 151 -1.28 -31.71 32.02
N PRO A 152 -0.54 -32.14 33.06
CA PRO A 152 -0.14 -33.54 33.20
C PRO A 152 -1.38 -34.44 33.33
N PRO A 153 -1.35 -35.68 32.80
CA PRO A 153 -2.47 -36.59 32.90
C PRO A 153 -2.71 -36.94 34.38
N SER A 154 -3.87 -36.57 34.90
CA SER A 154 -4.34 -37.05 36.20
C SER A 154 -4.57 -38.54 36.11
N SER A 155 -3.83 -39.30 36.92
CA SER A 155 -3.98 -40.74 37.11
C SER A 155 -5.42 -41.10 37.47
N GLY A 156 -6.13 -41.80 36.58
CA GLY A 156 -7.50 -42.24 36.81
C GLY A 156 -7.92 -43.32 35.82
N SER A 157 -7.81 -44.57 36.27
CA SER A 157 -8.49 -45.80 35.83
C SER A 157 -9.25 -45.82 34.49
N GLY A 158 -8.78 -46.71 33.60
CA GLY A 158 -9.64 -47.68 32.90
C GLY A 158 -10.68 -47.14 31.92
N ALA A 159 -10.23 -46.79 30.72
CA ALA A 159 -10.99 -47.02 29.50
C ALA A 159 -9.99 -47.19 28.35
N GLU A 160 -10.07 -48.33 27.66
CA GLU A 160 -9.34 -48.63 26.43
C GLU A 160 -9.75 -47.60 25.37
N LEU A 161 -8.94 -46.56 25.23
CA LEU A 161 -9.11 -45.54 24.21
C LEU A 161 -8.26 -45.96 23.02
N GLU A 162 -8.89 -46.53 21.99
CA GLU A 162 -8.25 -46.77 20.70
C GLU A 162 -7.56 -45.48 20.24
N VAL A 163 -6.23 -45.56 20.10
CA VAL A 163 -5.43 -44.48 19.54
C VAL A 163 -5.89 -44.29 18.11
N LEU A 164 -6.73 -43.27 17.87
CA LEU A 164 -7.09 -42.88 16.51
C LEU A 164 -5.80 -42.61 15.73
N PRO A 165 -5.65 -43.16 14.51
CA PRO A 165 -4.42 -43.04 13.75
C PRO A 165 -4.06 -41.57 13.61
N THR A 166 -2.80 -41.24 13.92
CA THR A 166 -2.26 -39.90 13.73
C THR A 166 -2.55 -39.46 12.30
N PHE A 167 -3.24 -38.33 12.14
CA PHE A 167 -3.66 -37.83 10.83
C PHE A 167 -2.43 -37.52 9.98
N ASP A 168 -2.08 -38.43 9.07
CA ASP A 168 -1.05 -38.21 8.08
C ASP A 168 -1.62 -37.40 6.91
N ALA A 169 -1.44 -36.09 6.98
CA ALA A 169 -1.86 -35.16 5.94
C ALA A 169 -1.30 -35.52 4.56
N ARG A 170 -0.12 -36.14 4.48
CA ARG A 170 0.50 -36.50 3.19
C ARG A 170 -0.27 -37.64 2.53
N SER A 171 -0.60 -38.68 3.30
CA SER A 171 -1.46 -39.77 2.82
C SER A 171 -2.86 -39.27 2.48
N TYR A 172 -3.42 -38.35 3.28
CA TYR A 172 -4.75 -37.78 3.01
C TYR A 172 -4.83 -37.04 1.67
N TYR A 173 -3.91 -36.09 1.41
CA TYR A 173 -3.93 -35.36 0.14
C TYR A 173 -3.58 -36.23 -1.06
N HIS A 174 -2.70 -37.22 -0.88
CA HIS A 174 -2.40 -38.19 -1.94
C HIS A 174 -3.63 -39.06 -2.26
N HIS A 175 -4.35 -39.53 -1.24
CA HIS A 175 -5.56 -40.32 -1.42
C HIS A 175 -6.69 -39.49 -2.02
N GLN A 176 -6.80 -38.20 -1.65
CA GLN A 176 -7.76 -37.27 -2.24
C GLN A 176 -7.44 -37.01 -3.72
N ALA A 177 -6.17 -36.82 -4.08
CA ALA A 177 -5.75 -36.65 -5.46
C ALA A 177 -6.01 -37.91 -6.31
N VAL A 178 -5.74 -39.11 -5.76
CA VAL A 178 -6.04 -40.39 -6.42
C VAL A 178 -7.54 -40.56 -6.62
N ASN A 179 -8.35 -40.26 -5.61
CA ASN A 179 -9.82 -40.34 -5.72
C ASN A 179 -10.37 -39.35 -6.75
N MET A 180 -9.84 -38.12 -6.82
CA MET A 180 -10.25 -37.15 -7.85
C MET A 180 -9.89 -37.60 -9.27
N LEU A 181 -8.74 -38.26 -9.45
CA LEU A 181 -8.36 -38.88 -10.73
C LEU A 181 -9.25 -40.07 -11.08
N GLN A 182 -9.62 -40.87 -10.09
CA GLN A 182 -10.53 -42.01 -10.25
C GLN A 182 -11.96 -41.57 -10.59
N ASP A 183 -12.44 -40.50 -9.96
CA ASP A 183 -13.75 -39.89 -10.22
C ASP A 183 -13.78 -39.21 -11.58
N ALA A 184 -12.68 -38.58 -12.02
CA ALA A 184 -12.56 -38.05 -13.38
C ALA A 184 -12.58 -39.17 -14.44
N ALA A 185 -11.94 -40.31 -14.14
CA ALA A 185 -12.01 -41.50 -14.98
C ALA A 185 -13.44 -42.11 -15.00
N ALA A 186 -14.14 -42.14 -13.87
CA ALA A 186 -15.52 -42.64 -13.76
C ALA A 186 -16.57 -41.68 -14.37
N ALA A 187 -16.33 -40.37 -14.33
CA ALA A 187 -17.17 -39.35 -14.96
C ALA A 187 -17.16 -39.44 -16.51
N SER A 188 -16.14 -40.11 -17.07
CA SER A 188 -16.07 -40.46 -18.49
C SER A 188 -17.06 -41.60 -18.85
N SER A 189 -17.66 -42.25 -17.86
CA SER A 189 -18.64 -43.34 -18.00
C SER A 189 -19.96 -43.05 -17.25
N SER A 190 -20.79 -42.19 -17.83
CA SER A 190 -22.25 -42.06 -17.69
C SER A 190 -22.93 -41.94 -16.30
N SER A 191 -23.59 -40.77 -16.13
CA SER A 191 -24.90 -40.52 -15.49
C SER A 191 -25.24 -41.12 -14.11
N ARG A 192 -24.51 -40.77 -13.04
CA ARG A 192 -25.00 -40.89 -11.64
C ARG A 192 -24.57 -39.73 -10.73
N TYR A 193 -24.77 -38.50 -11.18
CA TYR A 193 -24.19 -37.31 -10.50
C TYR A 193 -25.09 -36.60 -9.46
N SER A 194 -26.33 -37.03 -9.22
CA SER A 194 -27.22 -36.26 -8.33
C SER A 194 -27.28 -36.71 -6.86
N GLN A 195 -26.86 -37.94 -6.51
CA GLN A 195 -26.95 -38.44 -5.12
C GLN A 195 -25.63 -38.39 -4.32
N SER A 196 -24.45 -38.42 -4.96
CA SER A 196 -23.17 -38.46 -4.23
C SER A 196 -22.71 -37.10 -3.69
N SER A 197 -23.08 -36.01 -4.36
CA SER A 197 -22.69 -34.64 -3.95
C SER A 197 -23.33 -34.22 -2.62
N GLN A 198 -24.56 -34.66 -2.35
CA GLN A 198 -25.23 -34.38 -1.08
C GLN A 198 -24.63 -35.17 0.09
N ALA A 199 -24.19 -36.41 -0.15
CA ALA A 199 -23.55 -37.23 0.89
C ALA A 199 -22.17 -36.67 1.27
N ALA A 200 -21.35 -36.28 0.29
CA ALA A 200 -20.02 -35.72 0.54
C ALA A 200 -20.08 -34.39 1.32
N ALA A 201 -21.03 -33.51 0.97
CA ALA A 201 -21.24 -32.25 1.68
C ALA A 201 -21.67 -32.47 3.15
N ALA A 202 -22.51 -33.48 3.41
CA ALA A 202 -22.95 -33.82 4.77
C ALA A 202 -21.80 -34.37 5.64
N THR A 203 -20.90 -35.17 5.06
CA THR A 203 -19.74 -35.73 5.78
C THR A 203 -18.71 -34.65 6.13
N THR A 204 -18.47 -33.69 5.23
CA THR A 204 -17.56 -32.57 5.50
C THR A 204 -18.11 -31.62 6.57
N ALA A 205 -19.42 -31.37 6.58
CA ALA A 205 -20.05 -30.50 7.56
C ALA A 205 -19.98 -31.06 9.00
N LEU A 206 -20.14 -32.38 9.18
CA LEU A 206 -20.01 -33.05 10.47
C LEU A 206 -18.56 -33.05 10.99
N HIS A 207 -17.57 -33.20 10.11
CA HIS A 207 -16.15 -33.19 10.50
C HIS A 207 -15.67 -31.81 10.97
N LEU A 208 -16.33 -30.73 10.55
CA LEU A 208 -16.04 -29.34 10.97
C LEU A 208 -16.84 -28.90 12.21
N GLY A 209 -17.59 -29.80 12.85
CA GLY A 209 -18.28 -29.53 14.12
C GLY A 209 -19.60 -28.76 14.02
N TYR A 210 -20.17 -28.62 12.82
CA TYR A 210 -21.47 -27.98 12.63
C TYR A 210 -22.62 -28.98 12.82
N GLN A 211 -23.50 -28.73 13.79
CA GLN A 211 -24.72 -29.51 14.00
C GLN A 211 -25.79 -29.04 13.01
N ILE A 212 -26.13 -29.87 12.02
CA ILE A 212 -27.24 -29.57 11.10
C ILE A 212 -28.55 -29.73 11.88
N LYS A 213 -29.20 -28.61 12.24
CA LYS A 213 -30.56 -28.61 12.78
C LYS A 213 -31.50 -29.14 11.70
N GLY A 214 -32.10 -30.31 11.96
CA GLY A 214 -33.07 -30.95 11.08
C GLY A 214 -34.28 -30.05 10.84
N ALA A 215 -34.64 -29.87 9.56
CA ALA A 215 -35.94 -29.37 9.17
C ALA A 215 -36.98 -30.44 9.50
N GLN A 216 -37.88 -30.14 10.44
CA GLN A 216 -39.14 -30.86 10.61
C GLN A 216 -39.97 -30.64 9.35
N LEU A 217 -40.32 -31.75 8.71
CA LEU A 217 -41.26 -31.81 7.59
C LEU A 217 -42.68 -31.57 8.14
N ASN A 218 -43.34 -30.53 7.62
CA ASN A 218 -44.79 -30.51 7.37
C ASN A 218 -44.98 -30.07 5.93
#